data_AF-A0A427XEW5-F1
#
_entry.id   AF-A0A427XEW5-F1
#
_cell.length_a   1.000
_cell.length_b   1.000
_cell.length_c   1.000
_cell.angle_alpha   90.00
_cell.angle_beta   90.00
_cell.angle_gamma   90.00
#
_symmetry.space_group_name_H-M   'P 1'
#
loop_
_entity.id
_entity.type
_entity.pdbx_description
1 polymer ?
#
loop_
_entity_poly.entity_id
_entity_poly.type
_entity_poly.pdbx_seq_one_letter_code
_entity_poly.pdbx_strand_id
1 'polypeptide(L)'
;MGTRGLLGFLINGERYGSYNHWDSYPEGLGAEIVKFILSLDEEQIKTMAERVEALEWVSVKDYGEYNLQMTEPLPLILAGTVTSMPDKSDFIHDWLCCEWAYYIEDFKQRVMEVWSGARQVGEIIRFADMSPGCIAGWVDALNECRSQAAALNRAMPATDSDKETTTDAQSQSTANGTNKHDDSEADTEGDKAPKNTKDAEDPKANEVVIPDQKLSRTEAAHQRDLQAIAAATGGIGISVVGPDAFDRLILAMGNASRAT
;
A
#
# COMPACT_ATOMS: atom_id res chain seq x y z
N MET A 1 1.43 -13.05 5.26
CA MET A 1 1.86 -11.67 5.56
C MET A 1 1.90 -10.95 4.24
N GLY A 2 1.18 -9.83 4.10
CA GLY A 2 1.22 -9.02 2.88
C GLY A 2 2.55 -8.31 2.73
N THR A 3 2.95 -8.06 1.48
CA THR A 3 4.13 -7.27 1.18
C THR A 3 3.74 -5.82 0.96
N ARG A 4 4.28 -4.98 1.84
CA ARG A 4 3.99 -3.56 1.95
C ARG A 4 4.96 -2.77 1.08
N GLY A 5 4.50 -1.65 0.58
CA GLY A 5 5.29 -0.84 -0.34
C GLY A 5 4.70 0.53 -0.61
N LEU A 6 5.25 1.19 -1.63
CA LEU A 6 4.81 2.49 -2.09
C LEU A 6 4.49 2.47 -3.58
N LEU A 7 3.40 3.14 -3.94
CA LEU A 7 3.26 3.75 -5.26
C LEU A 7 3.53 5.24 -5.10
N GLY A 8 4.45 5.77 -5.88
CA GLY A 8 4.80 7.17 -5.85
C GLY A 8 5.01 7.80 -7.21
N PHE A 9 5.21 9.10 -7.18
CA PHE A 9 5.48 9.92 -8.34
C PHE A 9 6.68 10.84 -8.06
N LEU A 10 7.51 11.06 -9.08
CA LEU A 10 8.48 12.15 -9.10
C LEU A 10 7.84 13.33 -9.82
N ILE A 11 7.52 14.38 -9.06
CA ILE A 11 6.87 15.59 -9.56
C ILE A 11 7.80 16.75 -9.26
N ASN A 12 8.25 17.46 -10.31
CA ASN A 12 9.17 18.60 -10.18
C ASN A 12 10.46 18.30 -9.37
N GLY A 13 10.95 17.07 -9.45
CA GLY A 13 12.15 16.61 -8.72
C GLY A 13 11.91 16.20 -7.27
N GLU A 14 10.67 16.28 -6.78
CA GLU A 14 10.28 15.84 -5.44
C GLU A 14 9.56 14.49 -5.48
N ARG A 15 9.79 13.66 -4.47
CA ARG A 15 9.19 12.33 -4.35
C ARG A 15 7.97 12.38 -3.46
N TYR A 16 6.86 11.93 -4.02
CA TYR A 16 5.62 11.72 -3.29
C TYR A 16 5.26 10.24 -3.36
N GLY A 17 4.72 9.66 -2.29
CA GLY A 17 4.43 8.24 -2.27
C GLY A 17 3.24 7.90 -1.39
N SER A 18 2.26 7.19 -1.94
CA SER A 18 1.17 6.62 -1.15
C SER A 18 1.49 5.19 -0.74
N TYR A 19 1.15 4.88 0.52
CA TYR A 19 1.31 3.56 1.10
C TYR A 19 0.42 2.52 0.41
N ASN A 20 0.99 1.34 0.18
CA ASN A 20 0.27 0.15 -0.23
C ASN A 20 0.52 -0.99 0.77
N HIS A 21 -0.54 -1.65 1.22
CA HIS A 21 -0.46 -2.67 2.27
C HIS A 21 -0.17 -4.08 1.75
N TRP A 22 -0.65 -4.42 0.55
CA TRP A 22 -0.68 -5.80 0.05
C TRP A 22 -0.03 -5.91 -1.33
N ASP A 23 0.61 -7.06 -1.58
CA ASP A 23 1.10 -7.47 -2.91
C ASP A 23 1.97 -6.43 -3.64
N SER A 24 2.78 -5.70 -2.89
CA SER A 24 3.73 -4.73 -3.46
C SER A 24 4.92 -5.38 -4.18
N TYR A 25 4.90 -6.68 -4.43
CA TYR A 25 5.94 -7.36 -5.19
C TYR A 25 5.93 -6.95 -6.67
N PRO A 26 7.05 -7.13 -7.40
CA PRO A 26 7.09 -6.88 -8.84
C PRO A 26 6.04 -7.66 -9.63
N GLU A 27 5.71 -8.88 -9.25
CA GLU A 27 4.65 -9.71 -9.86
C GLU A 27 3.24 -9.15 -9.67
N GLY A 28 3.03 -8.42 -8.57
CA GLY A 28 1.76 -7.80 -8.19
C GLY A 28 1.72 -6.35 -8.63
N LEU A 29 1.80 -5.44 -7.65
CA LEU A 29 1.71 -3.99 -7.87
C LEU A 29 2.64 -3.50 -9.00
N GLY A 30 3.89 -3.96 -9.05
CA GLY A 30 4.84 -3.54 -10.08
C GLY A 30 4.35 -3.85 -11.49
N ALA A 31 3.94 -5.09 -11.74
CA ALA A 31 3.42 -5.54 -13.02
C ALA A 31 2.10 -4.84 -13.38
N GLU A 32 1.23 -4.57 -12.40
CA GLU A 32 -0.02 -3.84 -12.61
C GLU A 32 0.23 -2.40 -13.06
N ILE A 33 1.16 -1.69 -12.41
CA ILE A 33 1.58 -0.34 -12.82
C ILE A 33 2.08 -0.35 -14.26
N VAL A 34 2.97 -1.27 -14.59
CA VAL A 34 3.54 -1.39 -15.94
C VAL A 34 2.45 -1.67 -16.98
N LYS A 35 1.56 -2.63 -16.70
CA LYS A 35 0.43 -2.96 -17.59
C LYS A 35 -0.48 -1.75 -17.81
N PHE A 36 -0.81 -1.03 -16.73
CA PHE A 36 -1.61 0.17 -16.80
C PHE A 36 -0.96 1.20 -17.72
N ILE A 37 0.31 1.54 -17.49
CA ILE A 37 1.03 2.55 -18.28
C ILE A 37 1.13 2.15 -19.76
N LEU A 38 1.41 0.88 -20.05
CA LEU A 38 1.48 0.36 -21.43
C LEU A 38 0.12 0.30 -22.12
N SER A 39 -0.99 0.34 -21.37
CA SER A 39 -2.34 0.36 -21.94
C SER A 39 -2.81 1.76 -22.34
N LEU A 40 -2.12 2.82 -21.89
CA LEU A 40 -2.53 4.20 -22.14
C LEU A 40 -2.18 4.64 -23.56
N ASP A 41 -3.10 5.36 -24.19
CA ASP A 41 -2.82 6.14 -25.40
C ASP A 41 -2.18 7.51 -25.09
N GLU A 42 -1.75 8.23 -26.12
CA GLU A 42 -1.07 9.54 -25.98
C GLU A 42 -1.93 10.60 -25.27
N GLU A 43 -3.25 10.59 -25.49
CA GLU A 43 -4.17 11.56 -24.89
C GLU A 43 -4.38 11.25 -23.41
N GLN A 44 -4.53 9.97 -23.08
CA GLN A 44 -4.61 9.47 -21.71
C GLN A 44 -3.31 9.75 -20.94
N ILE A 45 -2.15 9.59 -21.57
CA ILE A 45 -0.85 9.91 -20.95
C ILE A 45 -0.75 11.39 -20.63
N LYS A 46 -1.14 12.26 -21.57
CA LYS A 46 -1.19 13.71 -21.32
C LYS A 46 -2.13 14.04 -20.16
N THR A 47 -3.32 13.45 -20.16
CA THR A 47 -4.31 13.63 -19.10
C THR A 47 -3.78 13.16 -17.75
N MET A 48 -3.11 12.01 -17.71
CA MET A 48 -2.52 11.46 -16.49
C MET A 48 -1.42 12.38 -15.95
N ALA A 49 -0.54 12.87 -16.82
CA ALA A 49 0.51 13.81 -16.43
C ALA A 49 -0.07 15.09 -15.82
N GLU A 50 -1.07 15.70 -16.46
CA GLU A 50 -1.75 16.90 -15.95
C GLU A 50 -2.38 16.67 -14.57
N ARG A 51 -3.00 15.49 -14.37
CA ARG A 51 -3.68 15.17 -13.12
C ARG A 51 -2.74 14.81 -11.99
N VAL A 52 -1.70 14.04 -12.27
CA VAL A 52 -0.64 13.74 -11.29
C VAL A 52 0.04 15.03 -10.83
N GLU A 53 0.32 15.96 -11.75
CA GLU A 53 0.88 17.26 -11.42
C GLU A 53 -0.07 18.13 -10.58
N ALA A 54 -1.39 17.96 -10.74
CA ALA A 54 -2.42 18.66 -9.98
C ALA A 54 -2.87 17.94 -8.69
N LEU A 55 -2.31 16.77 -8.36
CA LEU A 55 -2.67 16.04 -7.15
C LEU A 55 -2.31 16.83 -5.90
N GLU A 56 -3.26 16.92 -4.98
CA GLU A 56 -3.02 17.46 -3.64
C GLU A 56 -2.40 16.36 -2.75
N TRP A 57 -1.15 16.59 -2.33
CA TRP A 57 -0.45 15.69 -1.41
C TRP A 57 -0.70 16.12 0.04
N VAL A 58 -1.37 15.25 0.79
CA VAL A 58 -1.84 15.56 2.14
C VAL A 58 -1.02 14.80 3.16
N SER A 59 -0.67 15.47 4.26
CA SER A 59 0.03 14.81 5.36
C SER A 59 -0.86 13.74 6.00
N VAL A 60 -0.28 12.59 6.32
CA VAL A 60 -1.04 11.49 6.96
C VAL A 60 -1.56 11.87 8.34
N LYS A 61 -0.94 12.85 9.00
CA LYS A 61 -1.44 13.38 10.28
C LYS A 61 -2.88 13.90 10.17
N ASP A 62 -3.28 14.34 8.98
CA ASP A 62 -4.58 14.95 8.71
C ASP A 62 -5.64 13.93 8.23
N TYR A 63 -5.23 12.72 7.81
CA TYR A 63 -6.12 11.70 7.25
C TYR A 63 -6.74 10.75 8.30
N GLY A 64 -6.23 10.74 9.53
CA GLY A 64 -6.55 9.72 10.53
C GLY A 64 -5.95 8.35 10.14
N GLU A 65 -5.74 7.48 11.12
CA GLU A 65 -5.09 6.15 10.93
C GLU A 65 -5.88 5.16 10.04
N TYR A 66 -7.03 5.54 9.48
CA TYR A 66 -7.96 4.62 8.85
C TYR A 66 -7.66 4.41 7.35
N ASN A 67 -7.17 3.22 7.03
CA ASN A 67 -7.29 2.52 5.74
C ASN A 67 -6.92 3.34 4.48
N LEU A 68 -5.68 3.80 4.39
CA LEU A 68 -5.06 4.27 3.13
C LEU A 68 -4.73 3.08 2.19
N GLN A 69 -5.60 2.08 2.10
CA GLN A 69 -5.52 1.07 1.05
C GLN A 69 -6.19 1.65 -0.18
N MET A 70 -5.40 2.26 -1.05
CA MET A 70 -5.88 2.56 -2.40
C MET A 70 -5.75 1.29 -3.24
N THR A 71 -6.87 0.57 -3.38
CA THR A 71 -7.01 -0.40 -4.46
C THR A 71 -7.07 0.39 -5.76
N GLU A 72 -6.00 0.32 -6.56
CA GLU A 72 -5.90 0.88 -7.92
C GLU A 72 -6.04 2.42 -8.03
N PRO A 73 -5.09 3.19 -7.48
CA PRO A 73 -5.10 4.64 -7.61
C PRO A 73 -4.95 5.15 -9.05
N LEU A 74 -4.20 4.45 -9.91
CA LEU A 74 -3.86 4.95 -11.24
C LEU A 74 -5.09 5.11 -12.17
N PRO A 75 -6.00 4.12 -12.30
CA PRO A 75 -7.24 4.31 -13.04
C PRO A 75 -8.11 5.43 -12.45
N LEU A 76 -8.15 5.58 -11.13
CA LEU A 76 -8.97 6.60 -10.47
C LEU A 76 -8.43 8.03 -10.67
N ILE A 77 -7.11 8.20 -10.71
CA ILE A 77 -6.47 9.46 -11.09
C ILE A 77 -6.79 9.76 -12.56
N LEU A 78 -6.65 8.77 -13.45
CA LEU A 78 -6.98 8.91 -14.87
C LEU A 78 -8.50 9.11 -15.12
N ALA A 79 -9.36 8.71 -14.21
CA ALA A 79 -10.79 9.04 -14.24
C ALA A 79 -11.09 10.43 -13.63
N GLY A 80 -10.23 10.91 -12.73
CA GLY A 80 -10.32 12.23 -12.11
C GLY A 80 -11.12 12.19 -10.82
N THR A 81 -11.42 10.98 -10.34
CA THR A 81 -12.13 10.70 -9.10
C THR A 81 -11.24 10.95 -7.89
N VAL A 82 -9.93 10.78 -8.05
CA VAL A 82 -8.92 11.02 -7.01
C VAL A 82 -8.17 12.30 -7.34
N THR A 83 -8.36 13.33 -6.51
CA THR A 83 -7.67 14.62 -6.61
C THR A 83 -6.68 14.87 -5.48
N SER A 84 -6.69 14.03 -4.45
CA SER A 84 -5.75 14.09 -3.34
C SER A 84 -5.24 12.71 -2.94
N MET A 85 -4.01 12.63 -2.48
CA MET A 85 -3.39 11.40 -2.00
C MET A 85 -2.59 11.66 -0.72
N PRO A 86 -2.57 10.70 0.22
CA PRO A 86 -1.73 10.79 1.40
C PRO A 86 -0.26 10.68 1.00
N ASP A 87 0.59 11.55 1.55
CA ASP A 87 2.03 11.40 1.40
C ASP A 87 2.65 10.59 2.55
N LYS A 88 3.25 9.48 2.15
CA LYS A 88 4.00 8.48 2.91
C LYS A 88 5.37 8.23 2.27
N SER A 89 5.89 9.19 1.50
CA SER A 89 7.22 9.13 0.88
C SER A 89 8.32 8.69 1.86
N ASP A 90 8.28 9.16 3.11
CA ASP A 90 9.21 8.75 4.19
C ASP A 90 9.21 7.24 4.51
N PHE A 91 8.14 6.50 4.17
CA PHE A 91 8.03 5.07 4.46
C PHE A 91 9.13 4.25 3.76
N ILE A 92 9.72 4.75 2.67
CA ILE A 92 10.88 4.10 2.03
C ILE A 92 12.07 3.93 2.98
N HIS A 93 12.17 4.77 4.01
CA HIS A 93 13.21 4.70 5.03
C HIS A 93 12.90 3.70 6.15
N ASP A 94 11.70 3.13 6.21
CA ASP A 94 11.36 2.01 7.08
C ASP A 94 11.78 0.69 6.41
N TRP A 95 13.08 0.41 6.44
CA TRP A 95 13.69 -0.72 5.70
C TRP A 95 13.16 -2.09 6.15
N LEU A 96 12.56 -2.17 7.33
CA LEU A 96 11.99 -3.41 7.86
C LEU A 96 10.58 -3.67 7.29
N CYS A 97 9.88 -2.61 6.87
CA CYS A 97 8.48 -2.68 6.48
C CYS A 97 8.22 -2.32 5.01
N CYS A 98 9.02 -1.44 4.41
CA CYS A 98 8.89 -1.08 3.00
C CYS A 98 9.76 -2.01 2.16
N GLU A 99 9.15 -3.05 1.61
CA GLU A 99 9.87 -4.02 0.79
C GLU A 99 10.10 -3.52 -0.62
N TRP A 100 9.14 -2.78 -1.18
CA TRP A 100 9.18 -2.30 -2.56
C TRP A 100 8.59 -0.89 -2.68
N ALA A 101 9.17 -0.05 -3.54
CA ALA A 101 8.58 1.23 -3.91
C ALA A 101 8.74 1.47 -5.41
N TYR A 102 7.68 1.97 -6.03
CA TYR A 102 7.62 2.26 -7.46
C TYR A 102 7.37 3.75 -7.63
N TYR A 103 8.29 4.46 -8.26
CA TYR A 103 8.08 5.87 -8.55
C TYR A 103 8.02 6.14 -10.04
N ILE A 104 6.92 6.75 -10.49
CA ILE A 104 6.71 7.12 -11.89
C ILE A 104 7.11 8.59 -12.06
N GLU A 105 8.00 8.87 -13.00
CA GLU A 105 8.42 10.24 -13.33
C GLU A 105 7.41 10.86 -14.30
N ASP A 106 6.66 11.86 -13.80
CA ASP A 106 5.76 12.81 -14.49
C ASP A 106 4.85 12.32 -15.65
N PHE A 107 4.79 11.00 -15.90
CA PHE A 107 4.22 10.31 -17.07
C PHE A 107 4.70 10.77 -18.45
N LYS A 108 5.30 11.96 -18.59
CA LYS A 108 5.77 12.52 -19.87
C LYS A 108 7.00 11.75 -20.36
N GLN A 109 7.94 11.48 -19.46
CA GLN A 109 9.14 10.73 -19.81
C GLN A 109 8.91 9.22 -19.89
N ARG A 110 7.78 8.75 -19.36
CA ARG A 110 7.46 7.33 -19.25
C ARG A 110 8.60 6.58 -18.58
N VAL A 111 9.04 7.12 -17.45
CA VAL A 111 10.14 6.56 -16.68
C VAL A 111 9.63 6.04 -15.33
N MET A 112 10.17 4.92 -14.87
CA MET A 112 9.92 4.42 -13.53
C MET A 112 11.18 3.97 -12.83
N GLU A 113 11.32 4.42 -11.58
CA GLU A 113 12.30 3.92 -10.62
C GLU A 113 11.67 2.82 -9.77
N VAL A 114 12.43 1.75 -9.55
CA VAL A 114 12.04 0.67 -8.63
C VAL A 114 13.03 0.59 -7.50
N TRP A 115 12.52 0.48 -6.29
CA TRP A 115 13.29 0.40 -5.07
C TRP A 115 12.88 -0.85 -4.30
N SER A 116 13.85 -1.52 -3.67
CA SER A 116 13.59 -2.57 -2.69
C SER A 116 14.33 -2.24 -1.39
N GLY A 117 13.58 -1.93 -0.34
CA GLY A 117 14.11 -1.25 0.84
C GLY A 117 14.73 0.11 0.47
N ALA A 118 15.89 0.43 1.03
CA ALA A 118 16.59 1.70 0.79
C ALA A 118 17.44 1.74 -0.50
N ARG A 119 17.30 0.74 -1.38
CA ARG A 119 18.15 0.60 -2.57
C ARG A 119 17.32 0.60 -3.84
N GLN A 120 17.73 1.42 -4.79
CA GLN A 120 17.22 1.35 -6.15
C GLN A 120 17.67 0.03 -6.81
N VAL A 121 16.73 -0.70 -7.40
CA VAL A 121 16.93 -2.01 -8.00
C VAL A 121 16.62 -1.95 -9.49
N GLY A 122 17.52 -2.53 -10.29
CA GLY A 122 17.43 -2.49 -11.74
C GLY A 122 17.85 -1.15 -12.33
N GLU A 123 17.79 -1.07 -13.65
CA GLU A 123 17.93 0.20 -14.37
C GLU A 123 16.62 0.98 -14.33
N ILE A 124 16.73 2.29 -14.50
CA ILE A 124 15.59 3.16 -14.72
C ILE A 124 14.87 2.71 -15.99
N ILE A 125 13.60 2.34 -15.85
CA ILE A 125 12.82 1.76 -16.93
C ILE A 125 12.24 2.89 -17.77
N ARG A 126 12.38 2.80 -19.10
CA ARG A 126 11.61 3.61 -20.04
C ARG A 126 10.50 2.75 -20.64
N PHE A 127 9.23 3.10 -20.42
CA PHE A 127 8.12 2.29 -20.92
C PHE A 127 8.04 2.27 -22.46
N ALA A 128 8.62 3.26 -23.14
CA ALA A 128 8.75 3.24 -24.60
C ALA A 128 9.55 2.03 -25.12
N ASP A 129 10.46 1.50 -24.31
CA ASP A 129 11.30 0.34 -24.66
C ASP A 129 10.67 -1.00 -24.22
N MET A 130 9.49 -0.95 -23.59
CA MET A 130 8.83 -2.12 -23.04
C MET A 130 7.61 -2.54 -23.86
N SER A 131 7.52 -3.82 -24.17
CA SER A 131 6.30 -4.43 -24.71
C SER A 131 5.58 -5.24 -23.63
N PRO A 132 4.25 -5.45 -23.73
CA PRO A 132 3.51 -6.27 -22.76
C PRO A 132 4.08 -7.69 -22.58
N GLY A 133 4.67 -8.27 -23.63
CA GLY A 133 5.31 -9.59 -23.57
C GLY A 133 6.60 -9.63 -22.76
N CYS A 134 7.19 -8.48 -22.44
CA CYS A 134 8.45 -8.38 -21.70
C CYS A 134 8.26 -8.26 -20.18
N ILE A 135 7.03 -8.12 -19.68
CA ILE A 135 6.77 -7.84 -18.26
C ILE A 135 7.28 -8.97 -17.36
N ALA A 136 7.08 -10.23 -17.74
CA ALA A 136 7.57 -11.36 -16.96
C ALA A 136 9.10 -11.35 -16.82
N GLY A 137 9.82 -11.12 -17.92
CA GLY A 137 11.28 -11.02 -17.90
C GLY A 137 11.79 -9.82 -17.10
N TRP A 138 11.04 -8.71 -17.10
CA TRP A 138 11.34 -7.55 -16.26
C TRP A 138 11.17 -7.88 -14.76
N VAL A 139 10.09 -8.57 -14.39
CA VAL A 139 9.87 -9.05 -13.02
C VAL A 139 10.99 -9.99 -12.58
N ASP A 140 11.35 -10.97 -13.41
CA ASP A 140 12.45 -11.90 -13.14
C ASP A 140 13.78 -11.15 -12.90
N ALA A 141 14.07 -10.13 -13.72
CA ALA A 141 15.27 -9.31 -13.57
C ALA A 141 15.30 -8.55 -12.24
N LEU A 142 14.17 -7.98 -11.78
CA LEU A 142 14.10 -7.30 -10.50
C LEU A 142 14.33 -8.24 -9.31
N ASN A 143 13.76 -9.44 -9.36
CA ASN A 143 13.94 -10.44 -8.31
C ASN A 143 15.38 -10.96 -8.25
N GLU A 144 16.01 -11.14 -9.40
CA GLU A 144 17.42 -11.51 -9.50
C GLU A 144 18.30 -10.40 -8.90
N CYS A 145 18.07 -9.13 -9.25
CA CYS A 145 18.80 -8.01 -8.67
C CYS A 145 18.63 -7.91 -7.14
N ARG A 146 17.42 -8.14 -6.61
CA ARG A 146 17.18 -8.20 -5.15
C ARG A 146 17.97 -9.34 -4.50
N SER A 147 17.97 -10.52 -5.12
CA SER A 147 18.68 -11.70 -4.64
C SER A 147 20.20 -11.48 -4.59
N GLN A 148 20.76 -10.85 -5.63
CA GLN A 148 22.18 -10.48 -5.68
C GLN A 148 22.53 -9.43 -4.61
N ALA A 149 21.68 -8.42 -4.39
CA ALA A 149 21.90 -7.43 -3.34
C ALA A 149 21.90 -8.08 -1.95
N ALA A 150 20.98 -9.02 -1.68
CA ALA A 150 20.94 -9.77 -0.43
C ALA A 150 22.14 -10.71 -0.25
N ALA A 151 22.71 -11.24 -1.33
CA ALA A 151 23.95 -12.00 -1.28
C ALA A 151 25.15 -11.10 -0.96
N LEU A 152 25.24 -9.92 -1.57
CA LEU A 152 26.30 -8.94 -1.32
C LEU A 152 26.33 -8.50 0.15
N ASN A 153 25.17 -8.19 0.72
CA ASN A 153 25.06 -7.76 2.12
C ASN A 153 25.46 -8.86 3.11
N ARG A 154 25.26 -10.14 2.76
CA ARG A 154 25.73 -11.28 3.58
C ARG A 154 27.22 -11.54 3.45
N ALA A 155 27.82 -11.18 2.31
CA ALA A 155 29.24 -11.38 2.03
C ALA A 155 30.12 -10.27 2.61
N MET A 156 29.56 -9.10 2.95
CA MET A 156 30.30 -8.04 3.63
C MET A 156 30.63 -8.48 5.07
N PRO A 157 31.91 -8.68 5.42
CA PRO A 157 32.28 -8.95 6.81
C PRO A 157 31.84 -7.75 7.64
N ALA A 158 31.23 -8.01 8.81
CA ALA A 158 30.97 -6.96 9.78
C ALA A 158 32.30 -6.25 10.03
N THR A 159 32.41 -5.00 9.58
CA THR A 159 33.59 -4.20 9.86
C THR A 159 33.65 -4.05 11.37
N ASP A 160 34.73 -4.54 11.99
CA ASP A 160 35.06 -4.42 13.42
C ASP A 160 35.28 -2.94 13.81
N SER A 161 34.32 -2.04 13.55
CA SER A 161 34.41 -0.62 13.89
C SER A 161 34.08 -0.31 15.35
N ASP A 162 33.73 -1.31 16.16
CA ASP A 162 33.43 -1.12 17.60
C ASP A 162 34.58 -1.52 18.53
N LYS A 163 35.81 -1.69 18.02
CA LYS A 163 37.01 -1.87 18.85
C LYS A 163 37.86 -0.61 18.89
N GLU A 164 37.34 0.49 19.45
CA GLU A 164 38.21 1.57 19.92
C GLU A 164 37.80 2.13 21.29
N THR A 165 38.61 1.73 22.28
CA THR A 165 38.92 2.43 23.55
C THR A 165 37.84 2.65 24.60
N THR A 166 37.55 1.61 25.38
CA THR A 166 37.33 1.80 26.84
C THR A 166 38.69 1.87 27.52
N THR A 167 39.21 3.07 27.69
CA THR A 167 40.34 3.33 28.60
C THR A 167 39.77 3.56 30.00
N ASP A 168 40.32 2.84 30.96
CA ASP A 168 39.92 2.80 32.36
C ASP A 168 39.80 4.19 33.03
N ALA A 169 38.68 4.39 33.72
CA ALA A 169 38.58 5.33 34.83
C ALA A 169 37.73 4.71 35.94
N GLN A 170 38.39 3.89 36.77
CA GLN A 170 37.94 3.58 38.12
C GLN A 170 37.75 4.88 38.91
N SER A 171 36.53 5.15 39.38
CA SER A 171 36.31 6.01 40.53
C SER A 171 35.16 5.49 41.36
N GLN A 172 35.47 5.35 42.63
CA GLN A 172 34.68 4.77 43.71
C GLN A 172 33.44 5.63 43.99
N SER A 173 32.31 4.98 44.31
CA SER A 173 31.26 5.60 45.10
C SER A 173 30.51 4.53 45.89
N THR A 174 30.50 4.75 47.21
CA THR A 174 29.95 3.93 48.28
C THR A 174 28.44 4.11 48.46
N ALA A 175 27.80 3.01 48.89
CA ALA A 175 26.73 2.90 49.90
C ALA A 175 25.46 3.79 49.82
N ASN A 176 24.32 3.11 49.62
CA ASN A 176 23.02 3.20 50.33
C ASN A 176 21.91 2.85 49.31
N GLY A 177 20.82 2.15 49.61
CA GLY A 177 20.27 1.69 50.86
C GLY A 177 19.14 0.70 50.53
N THR A 178 18.89 -0.18 51.50
CA THR A 178 17.80 -1.15 51.56
C THR A 178 16.42 -0.51 51.41
N ASN A 179 15.52 -1.16 50.68
CA ASN A 179 14.11 -1.18 51.07
C ASN A 179 13.46 -2.52 50.72
N LYS A 180 13.17 -3.27 51.80
CA LYS A 180 12.16 -4.32 51.87
C LYS A 180 10.78 -3.68 51.75
N HIS A 181 9.88 -4.32 51.03
CA HIS A 181 8.50 -4.41 51.50
C HIS A 181 7.95 -5.81 51.24
N ASP A 182 7.54 -6.42 52.35
CA ASP A 182 6.83 -7.67 52.49
C ASP A 182 5.32 -7.49 52.25
N ASP A 183 4.63 -8.64 52.17
CA ASP A 183 3.20 -8.89 52.38
C ASP A 183 2.24 -8.52 51.22
N SER A 184 1.28 -9.34 50.79
CA SER A 184 0.55 -10.43 51.47
C SER A 184 -0.19 -11.34 50.48
N GLU A 185 -0.37 -12.59 50.91
CA GLU A 185 -1.24 -13.65 50.39
C GLU A 185 -2.73 -13.27 50.31
N ALA A 186 -3.49 -13.93 49.43
CA ALA A 186 -4.76 -14.59 49.79
C ALA A 186 -5.33 -15.43 48.62
N ASP A 187 -5.77 -16.62 49.00
CA ASP A 187 -6.39 -17.71 48.25
C ASP A 187 -7.74 -17.36 47.59
N THR A 188 -8.15 -18.11 46.56
CA THR A 188 -9.28 -19.06 46.67
C THR A 188 -9.53 -19.90 45.42
N GLU A 189 -9.83 -21.18 45.69
CA GLU A 189 -10.37 -22.25 44.83
C GLU A 189 -11.69 -21.89 44.12
N GLY A 190 -12.04 -22.61 43.04
CA GLY A 190 -13.40 -22.52 42.49
C GLY A 190 -13.67 -23.23 41.17
N ASP A 191 -13.48 -24.54 41.15
CA ASP A 191 -14.23 -25.58 40.41
C ASP A 191 -15.49 -25.14 39.61
N LYS A 192 -15.55 -25.48 38.30
CA LYS A 192 -16.63 -26.26 37.65
C LYS A 192 -16.63 -26.19 36.12
N ALA A 193 -16.52 -27.36 35.50
CA ALA A 193 -16.95 -27.63 34.14
C ALA A 193 -18.50 -27.68 34.04
N PRO A 194 -19.05 -27.46 32.84
CA PRO A 194 -20.25 -28.18 32.43
C PRO A 194 -20.05 -28.94 31.12
N LYS A 195 -20.50 -30.19 31.15
CA LYS A 195 -20.92 -30.97 29.97
C LYS A 195 -22.28 -30.44 29.49
N ASN A 196 -22.49 -30.39 28.18
CA ASN A 196 -23.77 -30.69 27.50
C ASN A 196 -23.49 -30.80 25.99
N THR A 197 -23.53 -32.00 25.41
CA THR A 197 -24.69 -32.68 24.78
C THR A 197 -25.25 -31.95 23.56
N LYS A 198 -25.10 -32.66 22.43
CA LYS A 198 -25.84 -32.50 21.17
C LYS A 198 -27.34 -32.46 21.45
N ASP A 199 -28.04 -31.62 20.71
CA ASP A 199 -29.29 -31.99 20.03
C ASP A 199 -29.46 -31.08 18.81
N ALA A 200 -29.93 -31.69 17.73
CA ALA A 200 -30.20 -31.08 16.44
C ALA A 200 -31.68 -30.67 16.40
N GLU A 201 -31.99 -29.46 15.93
CA GLU A 201 -33.32 -29.07 15.44
C GLU A 201 -33.23 -27.75 14.65
N ASP A 202 -33.45 -27.83 13.33
CA ASP A 202 -34.13 -26.81 12.52
C ASP A 202 -35.63 -26.83 12.92
N PRO A 203 -36.47 -25.77 12.80
CA PRO A 203 -36.41 -24.71 11.79
C PRO A 203 -36.96 -23.30 12.20
N LYS A 204 -36.83 -22.35 11.26
CA LYS A 204 -37.74 -21.22 10.92
C LYS A 204 -37.13 -19.82 10.97
N ALA A 205 -37.32 -19.15 9.83
CA ALA A 205 -36.93 -17.78 9.54
C ALA A 205 -37.47 -16.78 10.56
N ASN A 206 -36.57 -15.99 11.13
CA ASN A 206 -36.88 -14.82 11.92
C ASN A 206 -36.44 -13.59 11.10
N GLU A 207 -37.41 -12.76 10.73
CA GLU A 207 -37.20 -11.51 10.01
C GLU A 207 -36.54 -10.51 10.97
N VAL A 208 -35.25 -10.25 10.77
CA VAL A 208 -34.49 -9.27 11.55
C VAL A 208 -34.80 -7.88 11.01
N VAL A 209 -35.63 -7.13 11.73
CA VAL A 209 -35.76 -5.67 11.54
C VAL A 209 -34.50 -5.01 12.11
N ILE A 210 -33.59 -4.58 11.23
CA ILE A 210 -32.41 -3.80 11.61
C ILE A 210 -32.86 -2.34 11.86
N PRO A 211 -32.57 -1.76 13.03
CA PRO A 211 -32.89 -0.36 13.29
C PRO A 211 -32.00 0.56 12.45
N ASP A 212 -32.63 1.59 11.90
CA ASP A 212 -32.06 2.62 11.02
C ASP A 212 -30.85 3.29 11.70
N GLN A 213 -29.64 2.86 11.35
CA GLN A 213 -28.40 3.49 11.83
C GLN A 213 -28.15 4.76 11.00
N LYS A 214 -28.18 5.91 11.67
CA LYS A 214 -27.78 7.19 11.08
C LYS A 214 -26.32 7.12 10.64
N LEU A 215 -26.10 7.04 9.33
CA LEU A 215 -24.77 7.19 8.74
C LEU A 215 -24.15 8.54 9.14
N SER A 216 -22.85 8.52 9.42
CA SER A 216 -22.08 9.74 9.65
C SER A 216 -22.06 10.61 8.39
N ARG A 217 -21.81 11.91 8.54
CA ARG A 217 -21.78 12.85 7.40
C ARG A 217 -20.75 12.46 6.32
N THR A 218 -19.67 11.80 6.73
CA THR A 218 -18.58 11.36 5.84
C THR A 218 -18.98 10.12 5.05
N GLU A 219 -19.63 9.14 5.68
CA GLU A 219 -20.13 7.95 4.98
C GLU A 219 -21.28 8.30 4.03
N ALA A 220 -22.12 9.28 4.39
CA ALA A 220 -23.18 9.78 3.51
C ALA A 220 -22.62 10.51 2.27
N ALA A 221 -21.44 11.13 2.35
CA ALA A 221 -20.77 11.73 1.20
C ALA A 221 -20.18 10.64 0.29
N HIS A 222 -19.47 9.67 0.87
CA HIS A 222 -18.91 8.55 0.10
C HIS A 222 -19.99 7.71 -0.60
N GLN A 223 -21.13 7.45 0.07
CA GLN A 223 -22.26 6.75 -0.53
C GLN A 223 -22.87 7.52 -1.71
N ARG A 224 -22.89 8.87 -1.65
CA ARG A 224 -23.38 9.71 -2.75
C ARG A 224 -22.42 9.70 -3.93
N ASP A 225 -21.12 9.70 -3.68
CA ASP A 225 -20.11 9.64 -4.74
C ASP A 225 -20.17 8.28 -5.47
N LEU A 226 -20.32 7.18 -4.74
CA LEU A 226 -20.53 5.84 -5.33
C LEU A 226 -21.85 5.75 -6.13
N GLN A 227 -22.93 6.38 -5.65
CA GLN A 227 -24.20 6.45 -6.37
C GLN A 227 -24.10 7.33 -7.64
N ALA A 228 -23.33 8.42 -7.60
CA ALA A 228 -23.07 9.26 -8.76
C ALA A 228 -22.26 8.51 -9.84
N ILE A 229 -21.28 7.69 -9.43
CA ILE A 229 -20.52 6.80 -10.32
C ILE A 229 -21.43 5.74 -10.95
N ALA A 230 -22.31 5.11 -10.17
CA ALA A 230 -23.27 4.12 -10.67
C ALA A 230 -24.29 4.73 -11.66
N ALA A 231 -24.68 5.99 -11.45
CA ALA A 231 -25.56 6.73 -12.35
C ALA A 231 -24.86 7.14 -13.65
N ALA A 232 -23.60 7.62 -13.56
CA ALA A 232 -22.81 8.01 -14.73
C ALA A 232 -22.44 6.83 -15.64
N THR A 233 -22.37 5.62 -15.09
CA THR A 233 -22.10 4.38 -15.83
C THR A 233 -23.37 3.67 -16.35
N GLY A 234 -24.53 4.33 -16.30
CA GLY A 234 -25.78 3.80 -16.87
C GLY A 234 -26.37 2.60 -16.12
N GLY A 235 -26.07 2.45 -14.82
CA GLY A 235 -26.64 1.40 -13.99
C GLY A 235 -26.07 0.00 -14.26
N ILE A 236 -24.90 -0.11 -14.88
CA ILE A 236 -24.17 -1.38 -14.93
C ILE A 236 -23.69 -1.66 -13.50
N GLY A 237 -24.38 -2.55 -12.79
CA GLY A 237 -23.97 -3.01 -11.47
C GLY A 237 -22.59 -3.67 -11.55
N ILE A 238 -21.53 -2.94 -11.22
CA ILE A 238 -20.18 -3.48 -11.07
C ILE A 238 -20.16 -4.17 -9.70
N SER A 239 -20.43 -5.48 -9.68
CA SER A 239 -20.06 -6.31 -8.54
C SER A 239 -18.53 -6.40 -8.54
N VAL A 240 -17.88 -5.62 -7.67
CA VAL A 240 -16.42 -5.55 -7.50
C VAL A 240 -15.94 -6.83 -6.81
N VAL A 241 -15.92 -7.96 -7.51
CA VAL A 241 -15.17 -9.15 -7.10
C VAL A 241 -14.79 -9.94 -8.36
N GLY A 242 -13.76 -9.50 -9.09
CA GLY A 242 -13.19 -10.33 -10.15
C GLY A 242 -12.14 -9.63 -11.02
N PRO A 243 -11.13 -10.38 -11.52
CA PRO A 243 -10.04 -9.85 -12.33
C PRO A 243 -10.49 -9.25 -13.68
N ASP A 244 -11.71 -9.52 -14.12
CA ASP A 244 -12.29 -8.98 -15.36
C ASP A 244 -12.86 -7.56 -15.20
N ALA A 245 -12.93 -7.01 -13.98
CA ALA A 245 -13.45 -5.67 -13.73
C ALA A 245 -12.57 -4.58 -14.37
N PHE A 246 -11.26 -4.83 -14.42
CA PHE A 246 -10.26 -3.92 -14.97
C PHE A 246 -10.42 -3.72 -16.48
N ASP A 247 -10.53 -4.82 -17.25
CA ASP A 247 -10.74 -4.76 -18.70
C ASP A 247 -12.04 -4.03 -19.06
N ARG A 248 -13.09 -4.21 -18.26
CA ARG A 248 -14.38 -3.53 -18.45
C ARG A 248 -14.32 -2.04 -18.13
N LEU A 249 -13.56 -1.64 -17.11
CA LEU A 249 -13.37 -0.23 -16.76
C LEU A 249 -12.59 0.49 -17.87
N ILE A 250 -11.50 -0.11 -18.36
CA ILE A 250 -10.72 0.43 -19.48
C ILE A 250 -11.58 0.53 -20.74
N LEU A 251 -12.36 -0.50 -21.08
CA LEU A 251 -13.26 -0.46 -22.24
C LEU A 251 -14.33 0.64 -22.12
N ALA A 252 -14.90 0.81 -20.92
CA ALA A 252 -15.92 1.81 -20.65
C ALA A 252 -15.36 3.24 -20.79
N MET A 253 -14.16 3.49 -20.26
CA MET A 253 -13.47 4.78 -20.36
C MET A 253 -13.09 5.11 -21.82
N GLY A 254 -12.59 4.13 -22.59
CA GLY A 254 -12.24 4.33 -24.00
C GLY A 254 -13.44 4.67 -24.90
N ASN A 255 -14.63 4.18 -24.57
CA ASN A 255 -15.85 4.49 -25.31
C ASN A 255 -16.45 5.86 -24.95
N ALA A 256 -16.32 6.30 -23.71
CA ALA A 256 -16.80 7.61 -23.27
C ALA A 256 -16.03 8.76 -23.95
N SER A 257 -14.72 8.61 -24.14
CA SER A 257 -13.88 9.62 -24.82
C SER A 257 -14.16 9.79 -26.31
N ARG A 258 -14.85 8.84 -26.95
CA ARG A 258 -15.23 8.93 -28.39
C ARG A 258 -16.63 9.51 -28.60
N ALA A 259 -17.40 9.70 -27.54
CA ALA A 259 -18.80 10.14 -27.61
C ALA A 259 -19.01 11.64 -27.36
N THR A 260 -17.93 12.39 -27.12
CA THR A 260 -17.91 13.86 -26.92
C THR A 260 -17.05 14.52 -27.98
#